data_AF-A0A285RGX4-F1
#
_entry.id   AF-A0A285RGX4-F1
#
_cell.length_a   1.000
_cell.length_b   1.000
_cell.length_c   1.000
_cell.angle_alpha   90.00
_cell.angle_beta   90.00
_cell.angle_gamma   90.00
#
_symmetry.space_group_name_H-M   'P 1'
#
loop_
_entity.id
_entity.type
_entity.pdbx_description
1 polymer ?
#
loop_
_entity_poly.entity_id
_entity_poly.type
_entity_poly.pdbx_seq_one_letter_code
_entity_poly.pdbx_strand_id
1 'polypeptide(L)'
;MNDEVDVLKFSETLLPEIRYLYQRAVSDTSGFDEGLPSGGLSAKEVLRAHFCIVDYFLREGEGEGVGGFGPKDIGLLLSAVARPYAEFSGVLKWNSIQEKAATLLFGLVKNHPFHDANKRTAYLSSVHYLYSNGFQVTATPKELEDLTVQVAENELRKFPRCRDLAKRSDDPEIEYLAWFFRKNTHHVDRTQYLVTYRELESILKRYDVFMENPNNGYIDVVRWEDVEMPRRSFFSKREKTRERRKVCSIGFPGWSKVVGRGRLKHIREQLGLTPENGVDSLSFFKDVDDMRGLIGQYEDALRRLAYR
;
A
#
# COMPACT_ATOMS: atom_id res chain seq x y z
N MET A 1 -6.86 18.87 -12.21
CA MET A 1 -8.23 18.42 -11.91
C MET A 1 -8.28 16.99 -11.37
N ASN A 2 -7.62 15.98 -11.97
CA ASN A 2 -7.64 14.61 -11.41
C ASN A 2 -6.79 14.44 -10.13
N ASP A 3 -5.64 15.10 -10.03
CA ASP A 3 -4.74 14.96 -8.86
C ASP A 3 -5.31 15.52 -7.56
N GLU A 4 -5.89 16.72 -7.58
CA GLU A 4 -6.51 17.30 -6.38
C GLU A 4 -7.68 16.45 -5.86
N VAL A 5 -8.45 15.85 -6.77
CA VAL A 5 -9.54 14.96 -6.43
C VAL A 5 -9.03 13.66 -5.80
N ASP A 6 -7.89 13.11 -6.27
CA ASP A 6 -7.29 11.92 -5.65
C ASP A 6 -6.72 12.23 -4.26
N VAL A 7 -6.03 13.36 -4.09
CA VAL A 7 -5.52 13.80 -2.78
C VAL A 7 -6.67 13.96 -1.77
N LEU A 8 -7.76 14.61 -2.18
CA LEU A 8 -8.94 14.77 -1.34
C LEU A 8 -9.56 13.41 -0.98
N LYS A 9 -9.83 12.57 -1.98
CA LYS A 9 -10.40 11.23 -1.76
C LYS A 9 -9.54 10.39 -0.81
N PHE A 10 -8.23 10.35 -1.00
CA PHE A 10 -7.34 9.61 -0.10
C PHE A 10 -7.36 10.20 1.31
N SER A 11 -7.27 11.53 1.44
CA SER A 11 -7.27 12.20 2.75
C SER A 11 -8.54 11.93 3.56
N GLU A 12 -9.68 11.73 2.90
CA GLU A 12 -10.95 11.36 3.54
C GLU A 12 -10.91 9.97 4.17
N THR A 13 -10.06 9.07 3.65
CA THR A 13 -9.87 7.71 4.20
C THR A 13 -8.98 7.66 5.44
N LEU A 14 -8.24 8.73 5.73
CA LEU A 14 -7.37 8.84 6.90
C LEU A 14 -8.17 9.19 8.16
N LEU A 15 -7.60 8.85 9.31
CA LEU A 15 -8.06 9.36 10.61
C LEU A 15 -8.19 10.90 10.60
N PRO A 16 -9.24 11.48 11.21
CA PRO A 16 -9.48 12.92 11.20
C PRO A 16 -8.29 13.75 11.67
N GLU A 17 -7.53 13.24 12.65
CA GLU A 17 -6.44 13.95 13.31
C GLU A 17 -5.21 14.13 12.41
N ILE A 18 -5.03 13.27 11.39
CA ILE A 18 -3.87 13.30 10.48
C ILE A 18 -4.23 13.77 9.06
N ARG A 19 -5.53 13.93 8.75
CA ARG A 19 -6.01 14.34 7.42
C ARG A 19 -5.41 15.67 6.96
N TYR A 20 -5.49 16.69 7.81
CA TYR A 20 -4.96 18.02 7.49
C TYR A 20 -3.44 18.00 7.30
N LEU A 21 -2.72 17.17 8.07
CA LEU A 21 -1.27 17.04 7.95
C LEU A 21 -0.86 16.46 6.59
N TYR A 22 -1.60 15.45 6.09
CA TYR A 22 -1.37 14.92 4.76
C TYR A 22 -1.61 15.97 3.67
N GLN A 23 -2.75 16.66 3.71
CA GLN A 23 -3.09 17.69 2.72
C GLN A 23 -2.04 18.80 2.68
N ARG A 24 -1.60 19.26 3.86
CA ARG A 24 -0.53 20.25 3.98
C ARG A 24 0.78 19.74 3.40
N ALA A 25 1.21 18.53 3.79
CA ALA A 25 2.45 17.94 3.29
C ALA A 25 2.46 17.80 1.76
N VAL A 26 1.33 17.41 1.16
CA VAL A 26 1.19 17.35 -0.30
C VAL A 26 1.31 18.75 -0.92
N SER A 27 0.65 19.75 -0.34
CA SER A 27 0.75 21.15 -0.78
C SER A 27 2.19 21.67 -0.72
N ASP A 28 2.94 21.33 0.33
CA ASP A 28 4.34 21.74 0.52
C ASP A 28 5.29 21.06 -0.51
N THR A 29 4.84 20.01 -1.19
CA THR A 29 5.57 19.33 -2.29
C THR A 29 5.07 19.70 -3.69
N SER A 30 4.16 20.67 -3.79
CA SER A 30 3.55 21.07 -5.06
C SER A 30 4.59 21.48 -6.11
N GLY A 31 4.36 21.08 -7.37
CA GLY A 31 5.24 21.34 -8.50
C GLY A 31 6.50 20.46 -8.59
N PHE A 32 6.92 19.78 -7.51
CA PHE A 32 8.09 18.90 -7.56
C PHE A 32 7.87 17.69 -8.48
N ASP A 33 6.70 17.04 -8.35
CA ASP A 33 6.37 15.84 -9.10
C ASP A 33 6.17 16.08 -10.60
N GLU A 34 5.92 17.31 -11.03
CA GLU A 34 5.69 17.67 -12.44
C GLU A 34 6.94 17.46 -13.30
N GLY A 35 8.13 17.49 -12.69
CA GLY A 35 9.40 17.24 -13.35
C GLY A 35 9.82 15.77 -13.42
N LEU A 36 9.04 14.85 -12.83
CA LEU A 36 9.42 13.44 -12.72
C LEU A 36 8.86 12.59 -13.86
N PRO A 37 9.58 11.54 -14.30
CA PRO A 37 9.07 10.60 -15.31
C PRO A 37 7.75 9.94 -14.88
N SER A 38 6.82 9.77 -15.82
CA SER A 38 5.55 9.08 -15.57
C SER A 38 5.78 7.64 -15.10
N GLY A 39 5.00 7.20 -14.09
CA GLY A 39 5.16 5.87 -13.46
C GLY A 39 6.39 5.76 -12.54
N GLY A 40 7.06 6.88 -12.28
CA GLY A 40 8.15 7.00 -11.33
C GLY A 40 7.68 7.37 -9.92
N LEU A 41 8.52 7.04 -8.92
CA LEU A 41 8.48 7.55 -7.55
C LEU A 41 8.21 9.05 -7.47
N SER A 42 7.10 9.42 -6.85
CA SER A 42 6.69 10.80 -6.55
C SER A 42 6.76 11.11 -5.05
N ALA A 43 6.86 12.39 -4.71
CA ALA A 43 6.76 12.86 -3.33
C ALA A 43 5.37 12.55 -2.76
N LYS A 44 4.32 12.71 -3.56
CA LYS A 44 2.95 12.32 -3.20
C LYS A 44 2.82 10.85 -2.81
N GLU A 45 3.41 9.92 -3.55
CA GLU A 45 3.36 8.49 -3.22
C GLU A 45 4.10 8.19 -1.92
N VAL A 46 5.26 8.80 -1.68
CA VAL A 46 6.00 8.60 -0.42
C VAL A 46 5.21 9.17 0.77
N LEU A 47 4.57 10.33 0.60
CA LEU A 47 3.65 10.90 1.59
C LEU A 47 2.46 9.97 1.83
N ARG A 48 1.84 9.44 0.77
CA ARG A 48 0.74 8.49 0.86
C ARG A 48 1.14 7.25 1.65
N ALA A 49 2.31 6.67 1.37
CA ALA A 49 2.87 5.54 2.10
C ALA A 49 3.08 5.87 3.59
N HIS A 50 3.66 7.04 3.88
CA HIS A 50 3.87 7.50 5.25
C HIS A 50 2.55 7.61 6.03
N PHE A 51 1.57 8.31 5.48
CA PHE A 51 0.29 8.54 6.15
C PHE A 51 -0.58 7.27 6.21
N CYS A 52 -0.44 6.32 5.26
CA CYS A 52 -1.01 4.98 5.38
C CYS A 52 -0.44 4.21 6.57
N ILE A 53 0.88 4.26 6.78
CA ILE A 53 1.53 3.63 7.94
C ILE A 53 1.02 4.25 9.24
N VAL A 54 1.01 5.58 9.32
CA VAL A 54 0.54 6.31 10.49
C VAL A 54 -0.93 5.99 10.79
N ASP A 55 -1.82 6.11 9.79
CA ASP A 55 -3.25 5.74 9.91
C ASP A 55 -3.42 4.31 10.42
N TYR A 56 -2.66 3.36 9.85
CA TYR A 56 -2.73 1.96 10.21
C TYR A 56 -2.39 1.73 11.68
N PHE A 57 -1.20 2.15 12.11
CA PHE A 57 -0.75 1.86 13.47
C PHE A 57 -1.59 2.61 14.51
N LEU A 58 -1.99 3.86 14.25
CA LEU A 58 -2.88 4.60 15.16
C LEU A 58 -4.20 3.88 15.39
N ARG A 59 -4.79 3.28 14.33
CA ARG A 59 -6.02 2.48 14.46
C ARG A 59 -5.82 1.18 15.23
N GLU A 60 -4.61 0.63 15.23
CA GLU A 60 -4.24 -0.56 16.01
C GLU A 60 -3.87 -0.21 17.46
N GLY A 61 -3.99 1.05 17.87
CA GLY A 61 -3.62 1.50 19.22
C GLY A 61 -2.10 1.64 19.43
N GLU A 62 -1.32 1.65 18.34
CA GLU A 62 0.11 1.87 18.35
C GLU A 62 0.46 3.23 17.71
N GLY A 63 1.42 3.96 18.26
CA GLY A 63 1.82 5.26 17.70
C GLY A 63 1.54 6.47 18.59
N GLU A 64 1.19 6.25 19.86
CA GLU A 64 1.47 7.22 20.93
C GLU A 64 2.99 7.23 21.20
N GLY A 65 3.76 7.76 20.24
CA GLY A 65 5.20 7.86 20.26
C GLY A 65 5.63 9.28 19.92
N VAL A 66 6.45 9.86 20.79
CA VAL A 66 6.85 11.27 20.85
C VAL A 66 7.58 11.71 19.58
N GLY A 67 6.90 12.40 18.65
CA GLY A 67 7.57 12.93 17.46
C GLY A 67 6.73 13.79 16.52
N GLY A 68 5.42 13.52 16.42
CA GLY A 68 4.53 14.15 15.43
C GLY A 68 4.39 13.34 14.14
N PHE A 69 3.40 13.68 13.31
CA PHE A 69 3.11 12.97 12.06
C PHE A 69 3.46 13.82 10.85
N GLY A 70 4.01 13.19 9.81
CA GLY A 70 4.38 13.86 8.57
C GLY A 70 5.85 14.29 8.49
N PRO A 71 6.20 15.01 7.41
CA PRO A 71 7.56 15.46 7.17
C PRO A 71 8.05 16.40 8.27
N LYS A 72 9.26 16.15 8.78
CA LYS A 72 9.99 17.12 9.61
C LYS A 72 10.74 18.14 8.76
N ASP A 73 11.14 17.72 7.56
CA ASP A 73 11.88 18.53 6.60
C ASP A 73 11.51 18.08 5.17
N ILE A 74 10.86 18.99 4.45
CA ILE A 74 10.44 18.76 3.06
C ILE A 74 11.64 18.66 2.12
N GLY A 75 12.71 19.45 2.34
CA GLY A 75 13.92 19.38 1.53
C GLY A 75 14.60 18.02 1.62
N LEU A 76 14.63 17.42 2.81
CA LEU A 76 15.14 16.06 3.00
C LEU A 76 14.27 15.00 2.31
N LEU A 77 12.95 15.20 2.28
CA LEU A 77 12.01 14.33 1.56
C LEU A 77 12.27 14.42 0.06
N LEU A 78 12.22 15.63 -0.49
CA LEU A 78 12.41 15.88 -1.92
C LEU A 78 13.80 15.41 -2.38
N SER A 79 14.83 15.61 -1.56
CA SER A 79 16.16 15.05 -1.79
C SER A 79 16.11 13.52 -1.95
N ALA A 80 15.44 12.80 -1.03
CA ALA A 80 15.34 11.34 -1.12
C ALA A 80 14.59 10.87 -2.37
N VAL A 81 13.52 11.57 -2.75
CA VAL A 81 12.69 11.24 -3.93
C VAL A 81 13.38 11.63 -5.25
N ALA A 82 14.24 12.64 -5.26
CA ALA A 82 15.00 13.03 -6.45
C ALA A 82 16.13 12.06 -6.79
N ARG A 83 16.74 11.40 -5.78
CA ARG A 83 17.94 10.55 -5.97
C ARG A 83 17.79 9.44 -7.03
N PRO A 84 16.66 8.71 -7.15
CA PRO A 84 16.42 7.74 -8.22
C PRO A 84 16.54 8.30 -9.64
N TYR A 85 16.43 9.63 -9.81
CA TYR A 85 16.50 10.33 -11.09
C TYR A 85 17.78 11.15 -11.26
N ALA A 86 18.77 10.94 -10.39
CA ALA A 86 20.05 11.61 -10.51
C ALA A 86 20.66 11.35 -11.89
N GLU A 87 21.00 12.43 -12.58
CA GLU A 87 21.62 12.39 -13.90
C GLU A 87 22.81 13.33 -13.97
N PHE A 88 23.75 13.02 -14.87
CA PHE A 88 24.86 13.89 -15.20
C PHE A 88 24.99 13.97 -16.72
N SER A 89 24.97 15.18 -17.26
CA SER A 89 25.04 15.42 -18.71
C SER A 89 23.98 14.64 -19.51
N GLY A 90 22.75 14.56 -18.98
CA GLY A 90 21.62 13.84 -19.60
C GLY A 90 21.70 12.31 -19.51
N VAL A 91 22.66 11.76 -18.77
CA VAL A 91 22.78 10.32 -18.53
C VAL A 91 22.33 10.00 -17.12
N LEU A 92 21.28 9.18 -17.01
CA LEU A 92 20.77 8.68 -15.73
C LEU A 92 21.83 7.80 -15.05
N LYS A 93 22.07 8.09 -13.77
CA LYS A 93 22.93 7.29 -12.90
C LYS A 93 22.29 5.92 -12.60
N TRP A 94 20.98 5.89 -12.40
CA TRP A 94 20.22 4.70 -12.01
C TRP A 94 19.22 4.32 -13.09
N ASN A 95 19.41 3.15 -13.70
CA ASN A 95 18.70 2.77 -14.91
C ASN A 95 17.60 1.73 -14.62
N SER A 96 17.88 0.75 -13.76
CA SER A 96 16.93 -0.31 -13.43
C SER A 96 15.92 0.11 -12.34
N ILE A 97 14.75 -0.52 -12.35
CA ILE A 97 13.74 -0.36 -11.29
C ILE A 97 14.34 -0.70 -9.92
N GLN A 98 15.17 -1.75 -9.83
CA GLN A 98 15.81 -2.16 -8.59
C GLN A 98 16.83 -1.14 -8.08
N GLU A 99 17.56 -0.44 -8.96
CA GLU A 99 18.46 0.65 -8.56
C GLU A 99 17.70 1.86 -8.04
N LYS A 100 16.58 2.20 -8.69
CA LYS A 100 15.69 3.28 -8.24
C LYS A 100 15.05 2.95 -6.88
N ALA A 101 14.59 1.71 -6.69
CA ALA A 101 14.08 1.22 -5.40
C ALA A 101 15.15 1.24 -4.29
N ALA A 102 16.37 0.77 -4.60
CA ALA A 102 17.51 0.81 -3.70
C ALA A 102 17.85 2.23 -3.25
N THR A 103 17.88 3.16 -4.20
CA THR A 103 18.21 4.55 -3.96
C THR A 103 17.14 5.24 -3.12
N LEU A 104 15.86 4.94 -3.35
CA LEU A 104 14.77 5.45 -2.53
C LEU A 104 14.84 4.92 -1.10
N LEU A 105 15.00 3.60 -0.92
CA LEU A 105 15.14 2.98 0.40
C LEU A 105 16.27 3.66 1.18
N PHE A 106 17.44 3.74 0.55
CA PHE A 106 18.61 4.37 1.16
C PHE A 106 18.37 5.85 1.47
N GLY A 107 17.83 6.61 0.51
CA GLY A 107 17.57 8.04 0.68
C GLY A 107 16.61 8.32 1.83
N LEU A 108 15.46 7.64 1.89
CA LEU A 108 14.47 7.85 2.94
C LEU A 108 14.98 7.40 4.31
N VAL A 109 15.72 6.29 4.38
CA VAL A 109 16.33 5.86 5.64
C VAL A 109 17.39 6.86 6.08
N LYS A 110 18.33 7.28 5.22
CA LYS A 110 19.47 8.12 5.63
C LYS A 110 19.14 9.60 5.79
N ASN A 111 18.22 10.14 4.99
CA ASN A 111 17.81 11.54 5.11
C ASN A 111 16.89 11.74 6.32
N HIS A 112 16.19 10.68 6.77
CA HIS A 112 15.22 10.75 7.86
C HIS A 112 14.21 11.91 7.72
N PRO A 113 13.49 12.08 6.59
CA PRO A 113 12.71 13.28 6.34
C PRO A 113 11.43 13.42 7.17
N PHE A 114 10.99 12.39 7.89
CA PHE A 114 9.80 12.38 8.72
C PHE A 114 10.14 12.49 10.21
N HIS A 115 9.19 13.00 10.98
CA HIS A 115 9.30 13.06 12.44
C HIS A 115 9.50 11.68 13.09
N ASP A 116 8.72 10.69 12.63
CA ASP A 116 8.88 9.28 12.97
C ASP A 116 8.57 8.40 11.74
N ALA A 117 8.67 7.08 11.87
CA ALA A 117 8.34 6.10 10.85
C ALA A 117 9.21 6.16 9.58
N ASN A 118 10.40 6.77 9.63
CA ASN A 118 11.32 6.84 8.49
C ASN A 118 11.65 5.47 7.89
N LYS A 119 12.07 4.50 8.71
CA LYS A 119 12.37 3.14 8.26
C LYS A 119 11.16 2.43 7.67
N ARG A 120 10.00 2.54 8.34
CA ARG A 120 8.72 1.98 7.88
C ARG A 120 8.30 2.58 6.53
N THR A 121 8.42 3.90 6.40
CA THR A 121 8.09 4.64 5.17
C THR A 121 9.03 4.26 4.04
N ALA A 122 10.33 4.16 4.31
CA ALA A 122 11.32 3.75 3.33
C ALA A 122 11.08 2.32 2.83
N TYR A 123 10.79 1.40 3.74
CA TYR A 123 10.42 0.01 3.44
C TYR A 123 9.20 -0.02 2.52
N LEU A 124 8.08 0.56 2.96
CA LEU A 124 6.82 0.49 2.23
C LEU A 124 6.91 1.18 0.87
N SER A 125 7.51 2.37 0.80
CA SER A 125 7.65 3.13 -0.46
C SER A 125 8.47 2.36 -1.49
N SER A 126 9.54 1.68 -1.05
CA SER A 126 10.40 0.90 -1.94
C SER A 126 9.70 -0.37 -2.45
N VAL A 127 8.95 -1.05 -1.59
CA VAL A 127 8.14 -2.22 -1.96
C VAL A 127 7.01 -1.81 -2.91
N HIS A 128 6.28 -0.74 -2.58
CA HIS A 128 5.22 -0.20 -3.42
C HIS A 128 5.75 0.17 -4.80
N TYR A 129 6.90 0.84 -4.89
CA TYR A 129 7.48 1.18 -6.18
C TYR A 129 7.85 -0.03 -7.03
N LEU A 130 8.44 -1.06 -6.43
CA LEU A 130 8.70 -2.32 -7.12
C LEU A 130 7.38 -2.93 -7.62
N TYR A 131 6.36 -2.99 -6.77
CA TYR A 131 5.05 -3.55 -7.11
C TYR A 131 4.35 -2.77 -8.23
N SER A 132 4.33 -1.44 -8.15
CA SER A 132 3.80 -0.53 -9.17
C SER A 132 4.52 -0.71 -10.51
N ASN A 133 5.79 -1.13 -10.51
CA ASN A 133 6.57 -1.43 -11.70
C ASN A 133 6.56 -2.93 -12.08
N GLY A 134 5.62 -3.72 -11.56
CA GLY A 134 5.42 -5.12 -11.95
C GLY A 134 6.38 -6.10 -11.28
N PHE A 135 7.03 -5.72 -10.17
CA PHE A 135 7.93 -6.59 -9.42
C PHE A 135 7.38 -6.91 -8.03
N GLN A 136 7.28 -8.20 -7.71
CA GLN A 136 6.96 -8.66 -6.36
C GLN A 136 8.23 -9.09 -5.63
N VAL A 137 8.41 -8.59 -4.41
CA VAL A 137 9.51 -8.99 -3.51
C VAL A 137 9.31 -10.42 -3.05
N THR A 138 10.32 -11.26 -3.26
CA THR A 138 10.36 -12.67 -2.83
C THR A 138 11.15 -12.88 -1.54
N ALA A 139 11.97 -11.90 -1.13
CA ALA A 139 12.57 -11.90 0.20
C ALA A 139 11.46 -11.95 1.26
N THR A 140 11.72 -12.69 2.33
CA THR A 140 10.83 -12.71 3.48
C THR A 140 10.69 -11.28 4.07
N PRO A 141 9.54 -10.95 4.67
CA PRO A 141 9.36 -9.65 5.34
C PRO A 141 10.51 -9.31 6.31
N LYS A 142 11.01 -10.33 7.01
CA LYS A 142 12.13 -10.24 7.96
C LYS A 142 13.47 -9.92 7.28
N GLU A 143 13.78 -10.51 6.14
CA GLU A 143 15.03 -10.20 5.42
C GLU A 143 15.08 -8.75 4.95
N LEU A 144 13.97 -8.23 4.42
CA LEU A 144 13.90 -6.82 4.01
C LEU A 144 13.88 -5.87 5.22
N GLU A 145 13.29 -6.30 6.34
CA GLU A 145 13.35 -5.56 7.62
C GLU A 145 14.79 -5.44 8.09
N ASP A 146 15.51 -6.57 8.18
CA ASP A 146 16.89 -6.62 8.62
C ASP A 146 17.80 -5.81 7.67
N LEU A 147 17.54 -5.84 6.36
CA LEU A 147 18.25 -4.99 5.39
C LEU A 147 18.00 -3.49 5.65
N THR A 148 16.76 -3.10 5.93
CA THR A 148 16.39 -1.70 6.22
C THR A 148 17.08 -1.19 7.48
N VAL A 149 17.14 -2.02 8.53
CA VAL A 149 17.89 -1.70 9.76
C VAL A 149 19.38 -1.54 9.47
N GLN A 150 19.97 -2.44 8.68
CA GLN A 150 21.39 -2.37 8.31
C GLN A 150 21.74 -1.12 7.49
N VAL A 151 20.82 -0.60 6.68
CA VAL A 151 20.98 0.71 6.02
C VAL A 151 21.03 1.83 7.06
N ALA A 152 20.10 1.82 8.03
CA ALA A 152 20.03 2.84 9.07
C ALA A 152 21.33 2.89 9.88
N GLU A 153 21.83 1.72 10.28
CA GLU A 153 23.01 1.53 11.12
C GLU A 153 24.35 1.64 10.35
N ASN A 154 24.34 1.88 9.03
CA ASN A 154 25.53 1.87 8.15
C ASN A 154 26.29 0.54 8.12
N GLU A 155 25.57 -0.56 8.32
CA GLU A 155 26.17 -1.89 8.49
C GLU A 155 26.30 -2.67 7.18
N LEU A 156 25.85 -2.14 6.03
CA LEU A 156 25.93 -2.88 4.76
C LEU A 156 27.35 -3.31 4.40
N ARG A 157 28.38 -2.57 4.82
CA ARG A 157 29.79 -2.91 4.55
C ARG A 157 30.29 -4.15 5.28
N LYS A 158 29.53 -4.69 6.24
CA LYS A 158 29.84 -5.98 6.87
C LYS A 158 29.68 -7.15 5.88
N PHE A 159 28.87 -6.98 4.84
CA PHE A 159 28.71 -8.01 3.82
C PHE A 159 29.88 -8.00 2.85
N PRO A 160 30.51 -9.17 2.58
CA PRO A 160 31.66 -9.27 1.66
C PRO A 160 31.40 -8.61 0.31
N ARG A 161 30.20 -8.80 -0.26
CA ARG A 161 29.82 -8.20 -1.54
C ARG A 161 29.83 -6.68 -1.52
N CYS A 162 29.27 -6.04 -0.48
CA CYS A 162 29.28 -4.58 -0.36
C CYS A 162 30.71 -4.06 -0.20
N ARG A 163 31.54 -4.74 0.59
CA ARG A 163 32.97 -4.41 0.74
C ARG A 163 33.75 -4.53 -0.57
N ASP A 164 33.44 -5.53 -1.40
CA ASP A 164 34.06 -5.66 -2.71
C ASP A 164 33.59 -4.59 -3.70
N LEU A 165 32.31 -4.21 -3.65
CA LEU A 165 31.79 -3.07 -4.41
C LEU A 165 32.47 -1.76 -4.00
N ALA A 166 32.74 -1.56 -2.71
CA ALA A 166 33.39 -0.36 -2.18
C ALA A 166 34.82 -0.13 -2.69
N LYS A 167 35.44 -1.14 -3.33
CA LYS A 167 36.76 -1.00 -3.96
C LYS A 167 36.70 -0.36 -5.35
N ARG A 168 35.52 -0.29 -5.97
CA ARG A 168 35.36 0.06 -7.39
C ARG A 168 34.16 0.94 -7.73
N SER A 169 33.28 1.21 -6.77
CA SER A 169 32.04 1.99 -6.95
C SER A 169 32.02 3.15 -5.96
N ASP A 170 31.51 4.29 -6.42
CA ASP A 170 31.27 5.47 -5.58
C ASP A 170 30.04 5.31 -4.66
N ASP A 171 29.14 4.37 -4.98
CA ASP A 171 27.88 4.14 -4.26
C ASP A 171 27.68 2.63 -3.97
N PRO A 172 28.62 1.99 -3.24
CA PRO A 172 28.61 0.54 -3.07
C PRO A 172 27.38 0.04 -2.29
N GLU A 173 26.84 0.85 -1.38
CA GLU A 173 25.61 0.56 -0.66
C GLU A 173 24.41 0.47 -1.59
N ILE A 174 24.30 1.39 -2.55
CA ILE A 174 23.20 1.40 -3.52
C ILE A 174 23.31 0.20 -4.47
N GLU A 175 24.51 -0.10 -4.96
CA GLU A 175 24.73 -1.27 -5.81
C GLU A 175 24.46 -2.60 -5.07
N TYR A 176 24.79 -2.66 -3.78
CA TYR A 176 24.47 -3.82 -2.94
C TYR A 176 22.96 -3.98 -2.77
N LEU A 177 22.24 -2.91 -2.44
CA LEU A 177 20.78 -2.93 -2.31
C LEU A 177 20.10 -3.28 -3.64
N ALA A 178 20.57 -2.72 -4.75
CA ALA A 178 20.06 -3.03 -6.08
C ALA A 178 20.29 -4.50 -6.44
N TRP A 179 21.45 -5.05 -6.10
CA TRP A 179 21.71 -6.49 -6.22
C TRP A 179 20.75 -7.31 -5.36
N PHE A 180 20.51 -6.92 -4.11
CA PHE A 180 19.56 -7.60 -3.23
C PHE A 180 18.16 -7.63 -3.86
N PHE A 181 17.67 -6.49 -4.36
CA PHE A 181 16.37 -6.43 -5.02
C PHE A 181 16.33 -7.26 -6.31
N ARG A 182 17.37 -7.23 -7.15
CA ARG A 182 17.44 -8.06 -8.37
C ARG A 182 17.37 -9.56 -8.06
N LYS A 183 18.01 -9.99 -6.97
CA LYS A 183 17.99 -11.40 -6.54
C LYS A 183 16.66 -11.79 -5.89
N ASN A 184 15.98 -10.85 -5.25
CA ASN A 184 14.81 -11.10 -4.41
C ASN A 184 13.54 -10.42 -4.92
N THR A 185 13.43 -10.26 -6.24
CA THR A 185 12.19 -9.83 -6.90
C THR A 185 11.95 -10.69 -8.13
N HIS A 186 10.68 -10.88 -8.48
CA HIS A 186 10.28 -11.49 -9.75
C HIS A 186 9.22 -10.64 -10.41
N HIS A 187 9.15 -10.71 -11.74
CA HIS A 187 8.11 -10.04 -12.49
C HIS A 187 6.76 -10.71 -12.23
N VAL A 188 5.73 -9.92 -11.97
CA VAL A 188 4.36 -10.39 -11.75
C VAL A 188 3.41 -9.70 -12.71
N ASP A 189 2.40 -10.46 -13.14
CA ASP A 189 1.27 -9.89 -13.86
C ASP A 189 0.42 -9.06 -12.88
N ARG A 190 0.12 -7.81 -13.23
CA ARG A 190 -0.57 -6.80 -12.40
C ARG A 190 -2.03 -7.16 -12.12
N THR A 191 -2.50 -8.31 -12.60
CA THR A 191 -3.85 -8.83 -12.34
C THR A 191 -4.09 -9.28 -10.90
N GLN A 192 -3.04 -9.32 -10.07
CA GLN A 192 -3.09 -9.81 -8.69
C GLN A 192 -3.12 -8.65 -7.68
N TYR A 193 -4.29 -8.02 -7.53
CA TYR A 193 -4.53 -6.97 -6.54
C TYR A 193 -4.41 -7.52 -5.12
N LEU A 194 -3.67 -6.80 -4.26
CA LEU A 194 -3.64 -7.03 -2.82
C LEU A 194 -4.80 -6.24 -2.20
N VAL A 195 -5.79 -6.96 -1.67
CA VAL A 195 -7.01 -6.35 -1.12
C VAL A 195 -7.19 -6.82 0.31
N THR A 196 -7.29 -5.90 1.25
CA THR A 196 -7.65 -6.16 2.65
C THR A 196 -9.15 -6.39 2.81
N TYR A 197 -9.60 -6.97 3.93
CA TYR A 197 -11.04 -7.10 4.18
C TYR A 197 -11.75 -5.75 4.21
N ARG A 198 -11.12 -4.71 4.75
CA ARG A 198 -11.68 -3.34 4.76
C ARG A 198 -11.87 -2.78 3.35
N GLU A 199 -10.94 -3.06 2.44
CA GLU A 199 -11.06 -2.64 1.05
C GLU A 199 -12.10 -3.48 0.32
N LEU A 200 -12.13 -4.79 0.57
CA LEU A 200 -13.15 -5.67 0.03
C LEU A 200 -14.55 -5.20 0.44
N GLU A 201 -14.77 -4.82 1.70
CA GLU A 201 -16.02 -4.19 2.18
C GLU A 201 -16.40 -2.98 1.32
N SER A 202 -15.43 -2.11 1.08
CA SER A 202 -15.64 -0.87 0.33
C SER A 202 -15.97 -1.14 -1.14
N ILE A 203 -15.32 -2.14 -1.75
CA ILE A 203 -15.64 -2.63 -3.10
C ILE A 203 -17.05 -3.21 -3.15
N LEU A 204 -17.36 -4.13 -2.22
CA LEU A 204 -18.63 -4.87 -2.18
C LEU A 204 -19.82 -3.93 -1.97
N LYS A 205 -19.65 -2.85 -1.19
CA LYS A 205 -20.68 -1.82 -1.00
C LYS A 205 -21.13 -1.15 -2.29
N ARG A 206 -20.27 -1.06 -3.32
CA ARG A 206 -20.65 -0.54 -4.65
C ARG A 206 -21.63 -1.44 -5.39
N TYR A 207 -21.74 -2.70 -4.95
CA TYR A 207 -22.62 -3.72 -5.50
C TYR A 207 -23.77 -4.05 -4.54
N ASP A 208 -24.07 -3.19 -3.56
CA ASP A 208 -25.06 -3.42 -2.50
C ASP A 208 -24.82 -4.72 -1.71
N VAL A 209 -23.54 -5.07 -1.52
CA VAL A 209 -23.07 -6.21 -0.73
C VAL A 209 -22.29 -5.71 0.48
N PHE A 210 -22.48 -6.36 1.62
CA PHE A 210 -21.91 -5.96 2.91
C PHE A 210 -21.27 -7.18 3.58
N MET A 211 -20.27 -6.95 4.45
CA MET A 211 -19.78 -8.00 5.33
C MET A 211 -20.18 -7.69 6.78
N GLU A 212 -20.90 -8.63 7.40
CA GLU A 212 -21.55 -8.43 8.69
C GLU A 212 -21.38 -9.65 9.60
N ASN A 213 -21.82 -9.52 10.85
CA ASN A 213 -21.84 -10.59 11.85
C ASN A 213 -20.49 -11.32 12.03
N PRO A 214 -19.38 -10.59 12.29
CA PRO A 214 -18.09 -11.23 12.55
C PRO A 214 -18.19 -12.10 13.81
N ASN A 215 -17.98 -13.41 13.67
CA ASN A 215 -18.11 -14.37 14.75
C ASN A 215 -17.20 -15.59 14.54
N ASN A 216 -16.55 -16.07 15.60
CA ASN A 216 -15.66 -17.24 15.59
C ASN A 216 -14.61 -17.27 14.46
N GLY A 217 -14.07 -16.10 14.09
CA GLY A 217 -13.09 -16.00 13.01
C GLY A 217 -13.69 -16.13 11.61
N TYR A 218 -15.00 -15.92 11.46
CA TYR A 218 -15.73 -15.84 10.18
C TYR A 218 -16.48 -14.51 10.08
N ILE A 219 -16.83 -14.13 8.86
CA ILE A 219 -17.71 -12.99 8.56
C ILE A 219 -18.67 -13.38 7.45
N ASP A 220 -19.90 -12.88 7.52
CA ASP A 220 -20.94 -13.20 6.56
C ASP A 220 -20.98 -12.15 5.45
N VAL A 221 -20.99 -12.61 4.20
CA VAL A 221 -21.22 -11.77 3.04
C VAL A 221 -22.72 -11.77 2.75
N VAL A 222 -23.34 -10.60 2.82
CA VAL A 222 -24.79 -10.42 2.67
C VAL A 222 -25.11 -9.46 1.53
N ARG A 223 -26.20 -9.72 0.81
CA ARG A 223 -26.70 -8.89 -0.29
C ARG A 223 -28.15 -8.48 0.01
N TRP A 224 -28.54 -7.28 -0.40
CA TRP A 224 -29.95 -6.90 -0.43
C TRP A 224 -30.69 -7.56 -1.59
N GLU A 225 -31.79 -8.24 -1.30
CA GLU A 225 -32.70 -8.79 -2.29
C GLU A 225 -34.09 -8.19 -2.10
N ASP A 226 -34.75 -7.81 -3.20
CA ASP A 226 -36.17 -7.45 -3.16
C ASP A 226 -36.99 -8.74 -3.05
N VAL A 227 -37.74 -8.89 -1.95
CA VAL A 227 -38.57 -10.04 -1.66
C VAL A 227 -40.04 -9.66 -1.82
N GLU A 228 -40.80 -10.43 -2.60
CA GLU A 228 -42.25 -10.25 -2.70
C GLU A 228 -42.92 -10.78 -1.43
N MET A 229 -43.67 -9.93 -0.74
CA MET A 229 -44.42 -10.35 0.44
C MET A 229 -45.59 -11.27 0.04
N PRO A 230 -45.89 -12.31 0.84
CA PRO A 230 -47.07 -13.12 0.62
C PRO A 230 -48.33 -12.25 0.69
N ARG A 231 -49.25 -12.46 -0.27
CA ARG A 231 -50.49 -11.70 -0.35
C ARG A 231 -51.29 -11.84 0.95
N ARG A 232 -51.62 -10.71 1.59
CA ARG A 232 -52.53 -10.68 2.75
C ARG A 232 -53.99 -11.00 2.38
N SER A 233 -54.39 -10.80 1.11
CA SER A 233 -55.72 -11.13 0.57
C SER A 233 -55.71 -11.26 -0.97
N PHE A 234 -56.76 -11.86 -1.56
CA PHE A 234 -56.87 -12.07 -3.02
C PHE A 234 -56.86 -10.75 -3.81
N PHE A 235 -57.26 -9.64 -3.17
CA PHE A 235 -57.29 -8.29 -3.74
C PHE A 235 -56.12 -7.37 -3.31
N SER A 236 -55.20 -7.84 -2.44
CA SER A 236 -54.07 -6.99 -2.00
C SER A 236 -52.98 -6.90 -3.07
N LYS A 237 -52.45 -5.68 -3.30
CA LYS A 237 -51.28 -5.45 -4.16
C LYS A 237 -50.08 -6.24 -3.63
N ARG A 238 -49.24 -6.73 -4.54
CA ARG A 238 -47.93 -7.30 -4.17
C ARG A 238 -47.06 -6.16 -3.64
N GLU A 239 -46.70 -6.23 -2.37
CA GLU A 239 -45.70 -5.36 -1.77
C GLU A 239 -44.34 -6.04 -1.89
N LYS A 240 -43.32 -5.28 -2.30
CA LYS A 240 -41.92 -5.72 -2.28
C LYS A 240 -41.29 -5.13 -1.04
N THR A 241 -40.64 -5.96 -0.23
CA THR A 241 -39.76 -5.54 0.85
C THR A 241 -38.31 -5.81 0.45
N ARG A 242 -37.35 -5.19 1.13
CA ARG A 242 -35.93 -5.52 0.99
C ARG A 242 -35.51 -6.38 2.16
N GLU A 243 -35.00 -7.57 1.90
CA GLU A 243 -34.40 -8.43 2.92
C GLU A 243 -32.90 -8.62 2.66
N ARG A 244 -32.12 -8.77 3.73
CA ARG A 244 -30.71 -9.10 3.63
C ARG A 244 -30.56 -10.61 3.58
N ARG A 245 -30.01 -11.12 2.47
CA ARG A 245 -29.75 -12.54 2.31
C ARG A 245 -28.26 -12.83 2.43
N LYS A 246 -27.94 -13.82 3.26
CA LYS A 246 -26.59 -14.36 3.35
C LYS A 246 -26.23 -15.11 2.06
N VAL A 247 -25.15 -14.70 1.43
CA VAL A 247 -24.60 -15.33 0.23
C VAL A 247 -23.62 -16.42 0.63
N CYS A 248 -22.61 -16.09 1.43
CA CYS A 248 -21.64 -17.04 1.95
C CYS A 248 -21.05 -16.57 3.29
N SER A 249 -20.28 -17.44 3.94
CA SER A 249 -19.47 -17.09 5.12
C SER A 249 -18.01 -17.38 4.79
N ILE A 250 -17.12 -16.48 5.16
CA ILE A 250 -15.70 -16.57 4.84
C ILE A 250 -14.87 -16.43 6.11
N GLY A 251 -13.73 -17.13 6.17
CA GLY A 251 -12.76 -16.91 7.24
C GLY A 251 -12.37 -15.44 7.30
N PHE A 252 -12.30 -14.88 8.49
CA PHE A 252 -12.13 -13.46 8.80
C PHE A 252 -11.09 -13.31 9.91
N PRO A 253 -9.80 -13.21 9.53
CA PRO A 253 -8.71 -13.00 10.49
C PRO A 253 -8.61 -11.54 10.97
N GLY A 254 -9.36 -10.61 10.38
CA GLY A 254 -9.39 -9.19 10.76
C GLY A 254 -9.53 -8.25 9.57
N TRP A 255 -9.98 -7.03 9.83
CA TRP A 255 -10.24 -6.00 8.79
C TRP A 255 -8.99 -5.57 8.01
N SER A 256 -7.84 -5.57 8.67
CA SER A 256 -6.54 -5.19 8.11
C SER A 256 -5.87 -6.28 7.28
N LYS A 257 -6.32 -7.53 7.40
CA LYS A 257 -5.64 -8.66 6.77
C LYS A 257 -5.96 -8.74 5.28
N VAL A 258 -4.99 -9.20 4.49
CA VAL A 258 -5.18 -9.40 3.04
C VAL A 258 -6.07 -10.62 2.80
N VAL A 259 -7.04 -10.46 1.90
CA VAL A 259 -7.94 -11.54 1.49
C VAL A 259 -7.21 -12.46 0.50
N GLY A 260 -7.09 -13.74 0.85
CA GLY A 260 -6.42 -14.72 0.00
C GLY A 260 -7.11 -14.89 -1.37
N ARG A 261 -6.34 -15.13 -2.42
CA ARG A 261 -6.83 -15.21 -3.82
C ARG A 261 -7.98 -16.19 -4.02
N GLY A 262 -7.86 -17.39 -3.45
CA GLY A 262 -8.93 -18.40 -3.55
C GLY A 262 -10.24 -17.92 -2.91
N ARG A 263 -10.15 -17.15 -1.82
CA ARG A 263 -11.30 -16.56 -1.14
C ARG A 263 -11.91 -15.40 -1.94
N LEU A 264 -11.08 -14.50 -2.48
CA LEU A 264 -11.56 -13.44 -3.39
C LEU A 264 -12.27 -14.04 -4.61
N LYS A 265 -11.66 -15.05 -5.24
CA LYS A 265 -12.25 -15.76 -6.38
C LYS A 265 -13.60 -16.37 -5.99
N HIS A 266 -13.67 -17.08 -4.88
CA HIS A 266 -14.91 -17.68 -4.38
C HIS A 266 -16.01 -16.63 -4.13
N ILE A 267 -15.70 -15.52 -3.46
CA ILE A 267 -16.66 -14.43 -3.21
C ILE A 267 -17.20 -13.86 -4.52
N ARG A 268 -16.30 -13.59 -5.48
CA ARG A 268 -16.70 -13.07 -6.79
C ARG A 268 -17.61 -14.04 -7.54
N GLU A 269 -17.30 -15.33 -7.54
CA GLU A 269 -18.13 -16.37 -8.15
C GLU A 269 -19.50 -16.46 -7.49
N GLN A 270 -19.58 -16.49 -6.14
CA GLN A 270 -20.85 -16.55 -5.41
C GLN A 270 -21.73 -15.32 -5.62
N LEU A 271 -21.12 -14.15 -5.81
CA LEU A 271 -21.85 -12.91 -6.05
C LEU A 271 -22.14 -12.67 -7.54
N GLY A 272 -21.61 -13.51 -8.44
CA GLY A 272 -21.66 -13.25 -9.88
C GLY A 272 -20.89 -12.00 -10.31
N LEU A 273 -19.89 -11.56 -9.55
CA LEU A 273 -19.03 -10.41 -9.87
C LEU A 273 -17.85 -10.87 -10.74
N THR A 274 -18.17 -11.43 -11.89
CA THR A 274 -17.24 -12.04 -12.84
C THR A 274 -17.33 -11.39 -14.21
N PRO A 275 -16.31 -11.54 -15.09
CA PRO A 275 -16.34 -10.96 -16.44
C PRO A 275 -17.57 -11.37 -17.26
N GLU A 276 -18.05 -12.60 -17.08
CA GLU A 276 -19.23 -13.13 -17.77
C GLU A 276 -20.51 -12.35 -17.43
N ASN A 277 -20.55 -11.73 -16.26
CA ASN A 277 -21.65 -10.87 -15.79
C ASN A 277 -21.31 -9.37 -15.91
N GLY A 278 -20.32 -9.02 -16.73
CA GLY A 278 -19.94 -7.63 -17.02
C GLY A 278 -19.07 -6.95 -15.95
N VAL A 279 -18.53 -7.71 -14.98
CA VAL A 279 -17.65 -7.19 -13.93
C VAL A 279 -16.26 -7.79 -14.07
N ASP A 280 -15.41 -7.14 -14.87
CA ASP A 280 -14.01 -7.54 -15.02
C ASP A 280 -13.14 -7.22 -13.77
N SER A 281 -11.88 -7.64 -13.79
CA SER A 281 -10.97 -7.41 -12.66
C SER A 281 -10.63 -5.92 -12.46
N LEU A 282 -10.42 -5.17 -13.53
CA LEU A 282 -10.08 -3.74 -13.46
C LEU A 282 -11.22 -2.93 -12.83
N SER A 283 -12.44 -3.21 -13.26
CA SER A 283 -13.66 -2.57 -12.77
C SER A 283 -13.97 -2.97 -11.32
N PHE A 284 -13.73 -4.23 -10.96
CA PHE A 284 -13.95 -4.70 -9.60
C PHE A 284 -12.97 -4.07 -8.60
N PHE A 285 -11.68 -4.04 -8.93
CA PHE A 285 -10.63 -3.50 -8.07
C PHE A 285 -10.37 -2.01 -8.28
N LYS A 286 -11.30 -1.31 -8.96
CA LYS A 286 -11.23 0.13 -9.14
C LYS A 286 -11.11 0.85 -7.78
N ASP A 287 -10.18 1.79 -7.72
CA ASP A 287 -9.87 2.64 -6.56
C ASP A 287 -9.28 1.89 -5.34
N VAL A 288 -8.76 0.67 -5.51
CA VAL A 288 -8.03 -0.05 -4.44
C VAL A 288 -6.64 0.56 -4.27
N ASP A 289 -6.29 0.86 -3.02
CA ASP A 289 -4.98 1.39 -2.64
C ASP A 289 -4.05 0.23 -2.28
N ASP A 290 -3.14 -0.09 -3.19
CA ASP A 290 -2.21 -1.20 -3.02
C ASP A 290 -1.29 -1.04 -1.79
N MET A 291 -1.05 0.19 -1.32
CA MET A 291 -0.25 0.42 -0.11
C MET A 291 -0.91 -0.15 1.15
N ARG A 292 -2.24 -0.12 1.26
CA ARG A 292 -2.94 -0.73 2.42
C ARG A 292 -2.85 -2.25 2.37
N GLY A 293 -2.99 -2.84 1.19
CA GLY A 293 -2.74 -4.27 0.96
C GLY A 293 -1.30 -4.68 1.31
N LEU A 294 -0.32 -3.88 0.90
CA LEU A 294 1.09 -4.08 1.25
C LEU A 294 1.34 -3.95 2.75
N ILE A 295 0.74 -2.98 3.44
CA ILE A 295 0.83 -2.88 4.91
C ILE A 295 0.30 -4.15 5.55
N GLY A 296 -0.86 -4.67 5.14
CA GLY A 296 -1.39 -5.93 5.65
C GLY A 296 -0.48 -7.14 5.40
N GLN A 297 0.23 -7.17 4.26
CA GLN A 297 1.19 -8.23 3.93
C GLN A 297 2.50 -8.14 4.75
N TYR A 298 2.98 -6.93 5.02
CA TYR A 298 4.26 -6.65 5.67
C TYR A 298 4.11 -6.14 7.12
N GLU A 299 2.92 -6.30 7.70
CA GLU A 299 2.53 -5.72 8.99
C GLU A 299 3.53 -5.99 10.10
N ASP A 300 3.89 -7.25 10.30
CA ASP A 300 4.79 -7.66 11.39
C ASP A 300 6.18 -7.04 11.26
N ALA A 301 6.68 -6.92 10.03
CA ALA A 301 7.97 -6.28 9.74
C ALA A 301 7.88 -4.77 9.99
N LEU A 302 6.82 -4.12 9.52
CA LEU A 302 6.59 -2.70 9.76
C LEU A 302 6.44 -2.40 11.27
N ARG A 303 5.75 -3.26 12.02
CA ARG A 303 5.58 -3.13 13.47
C ARG A 303 6.92 -3.19 14.20
N ARG A 304 7.77 -4.17 13.88
CA ARG A 304 9.11 -4.29 14.49
C ARG A 304 10.04 -3.13 14.13
N LEU A 305 9.97 -2.59 12.91
CA LEU A 305 10.77 -1.43 12.50
C LEU A 305 10.54 -0.17 13.33
N ALA A 306 9.42 -0.06 14.04
CA ALA A 306 9.16 1.05 14.95
C ALA A 306 10.11 1.07 16.16
N TYR A 307 10.66 -0.08 16.55
CA TYR A 307 11.46 -0.27 17.78
C TYR A 307 12.91 -0.69 17.52
N ARG A 308 13.29 -0.82 16.26
CA ARG A 308 14.65 -1.15 15.82
C ARG A 308 15.31 0.07 15.18
#